data_AF-A0ABD0PPJ0-F1
#
_entry.id   AF-A0ABD0PPJ0-F1
#
_cell.length_a   1.000
_cell.length_b   1.000
_cell.length_c   1.000
_cell.angle_alpha   90.00
_cell.angle_beta   90.00
_cell.angle_gamma   90.00
#
_symmetry.space_group_name_H-M   'P 1'
#
loop_
_entity.id
_entity.type
_entity.pdbx_description
1 polymer ?
#
loop_
_entity_poly.entity_id
_entity_poly.type
_entity_poly.pdbx_seq_one_letter_code
_entity_poly.pdbx_strand_id
1 'polypeptide(L)'
;FDLLVNGGTALTLRFVRAPYSAVHRTVWLSWRVFHVMDTLVMRKEERDTPTCEFSGLDRPSPRITASPLSTFYRSSPEASPIIPETQ
;
A
#
# COMPACT_ATOMS: atom_id res chain seq x y z
N PHE A 1 2.29 14.19 -2.47
CA PHE A 1 2.32 14.60 -3.88
C PHE A 1 1.25 13.79 -4.56
N ASP A 2 0.51 14.39 -5.47
CA ASP A 2 -0.72 13.80 -5.98
C ASP A 2 -0.67 13.96 -7.50
N LEU A 3 -0.73 12.84 -8.21
CA LEU A 3 -0.55 12.77 -9.66
C LEU A 3 -1.62 11.88 -10.27
N LEU A 4 -2.09 12.25 -11.46
CA LEU A 4 -2.94 11.40 -12.29
C LEU A 4 -2.12 10.87 -13.47
N VAL A 5 -2.12 9.56 -13.65
CA VAL A 5 -1.28 8.85 -14.62
C VAL A 5 -2.00 7.64 -15.19
N ASN A 6 -1.50 7.13 -16.32
CA ASN A 6 -2.00 5.88 -16.91
C ASN A 6 -1.56 4.69 -16.06
N GLY A 7 -2.51 3.83 -15.67
CA GLY A 7 -2.22 2.58 -14.97
C GLY A 7 -1.83 1.45 -15.92
N GLY A 8 -1.49 0.29 -15.35
CA GLY A 8 -1.10 -0.92 -16.10
C GLY A 8 0.35 -0.98 -16.54
N THR A 9 1.15 0.00 -16.16
CA THR A 9 2.53 0.16 -16.60
C THR A 9 3.44 0.46 -15.41
N ALA A 10 4.74 0.31 -15.61
CA ALA A 10 5.74 0.83 -14.70
C ALA A 10 5.92 2.33 -14.95
N LEU A 11 5.86 3.13 -13.88
CA LEU A 11 6.11 4.57 -13.90
C LEU A 11 7.39 4.88 -13.13
N THR A 12 8.31 5.60 -13.75
CA THR A 12 9.50 6.15 -13.08
C THR A 12 9.29 7.61 -12.71
N LEU A 13 9.41 7.92 -11.43
CA LEU A 13 9.32 9.26 -10.87
C LEU A 13 10.71 9.76 -10.46
N ARG A 14 11.01 11.03 -10.75
CA ARG A 14 12.23 11.72 -10.34
C ARG A 14 11.89 12.80 -9.30
N PHE A 15 12.48 12.67 -8.12
CA PHE A 15 12.29 13.60 -7.00
C PHE A 15 13.52 14.49 -6.86
N VAL A 16 13.32 15.81 -6.88
CA VAL A 16 14.39 16.81 -6.81
C VAL A 16 14.05 17.82 -5.72
N ARG A 17 14.96 17.99 -4.76
CA ARG A 17 14.83 18.97 -3.69
C ARG A 17 16.19 19.32 -3.09
N ALA A 18 16.59 20.59 -3.16
CA ALA A 18 17.80 21.05 -2.46
C ALA A 18 17.62 20.96 -0.92
N PRO A 19 18.66 20.63 -0.14
CA PRO A 19 20.04 20.30 -0.55
C PRO A 19 20.30 18.80 -0.78
N TYR A 20 19.28 18.01 -1.12
CA TYR A 20 19.36 16.55 -1.24
C TYR A 20 19.63 16.10 -2.68
N SER A 21 20.30 14.96 -2.83
CA SER A 21 20.53 14.31 -4.13
C SER A 21 19.20 13.87 -4.75
N ALA A 22 19.10 13.95 -6.08
CA ALA A 22 17.90 13.53 -6.80
C ALA A 22 17.69 12.02 -6.66
N VAL A 23 16.45 11.61 -6.39
CA VAL A 23 16.09 10.19 -6.21
C VAL A 23 15.16 9.75 -7.33
N HIS A 24 15.43 8.57 -7.89
CA HIS A 24 14.54 7.91 -8.85
C HIS A 24 13.84 6.72 -8.18
N ARG A 25 12.54 6.59 -8.44
CA ARG A 25 11.73 5.44 -8.03
C ARG A 25 10.87 4.97 -9.18
N THR A 26 10.92 3.67 -9.44
CA THR A 26 10.05 3.01 -10.40
C THR A 26 9.00 2.22 -9.63
N VAL A 27 7.73 2.47 -9.92
CA VAL A 27 6.59 1.80 -9.28
C VAL A 27 5.73 1.13 -10.33
N TRP A 28 5.20 -0.06 -10.01
CA TRP A 28 4.20 -0.73 -10.82
C TRP A 28 2.82 -0.23 -10.44
N LEU A 29 2.09 0.31 -11.43
CA LEU A 29 0.76 0.85 -11.22
C LEU A 29 -0.29 -0.11 -11.75
N SER A 30 -1.23 -0.53 -10.92
CA SER A 30 -2.38 -1.34 -11.35
C SER A 30 -3.40 -0.49 -12.12
N TRP A 31 -4.28 -1.15 -12.87
CA TRP A 31 -5.34 -0.49 -13.62
C TRP A 31 -6.43 0.06 -12.70
N ARG A 32 -6.77 1.35 -12.84
CA ARG A 32 -7.94 2.00 -12.18
C ARG A 32 -8.01 1.82 -10.66
N VAL A 33 -6.87 1.87 -9.97
CA VAL A 33 -6.82 1.89 -8.50
C VAL A 33 -6.22 3.20 -8.02
N PHE A 34 -6.57 3.61 -6.79
CA PHE A 34 -5.82 4.64 -6.09
C PHE A 34 -4.53 4.01 -5.54
N HIS A 35 -3.39 4.35 -6.12
CA HIS A 35 -2.10 3.80 -5.70
C HIS A 35 -1.49 4.66 -4.59
N VAL A 36 -1.12 4.02 -3.48
CA VAL A 36 -0.38 4.66 -2.38
C VAL A 36 1.09 4.25 -2.51
N MET A 37 1.96 5.22 -2.80
CA MET A 37 3.40 4.98 -2.92
C MET A 37 4.04 4.89 -1.53
N ASP A 38 5.07 4.04 -1.39
CA ASP A 38 5.91 4.01 -0.21
C ASP A 38 6.53 5.37 0.10
N THR A 39 6.75 5.63 1.38
CA THR A 39 7.37 6.87 1.85
C THR A 39 8.80 6.98 1.30
N LEU A 40 9.08 8.08 0.60
CA LEU A 40 10.41 8.37 0.08
C LEU A 40 11.21 9.22 1.09
N VAL A 41 12.40 8.74 1.45
CA VAL A 41 13.35 9.48 2.28
C VAL A 41 14.51 9.96 1.41
N MET A 42 14.67 11.28 1.31
CA MET A 42 15.82 11.89 0.62
C MET A 42 16.98 12.07 1.59
N ARG A 43 18.22 11.88 1.10
CA ARG A 43 19.45 12.05 1.87
C ARG A 43 20.43 12.92 1.10
N LYS A 44 21.30 13.61 1.85
CA LYS A 44 22.34 14.47 1.28
C LYS A 44 23.47 13.63 0.67
N GLU A 45 23.81 12.53 1.31
CA GLU A 45 24.81 11.56 0.87
C GLU A 45 24.12 10.26 0.44
N GLU A 46 24.63 9.66 -0.63
CA GLU A 46 24.20 8.34 -1.10
C GLU A 46 24.69 7.28 -0.12
N ARG A 47 23.83 6.34 0.28
CA ARG A 47 24.20 5.30 1.24
C ARG A 47 24.85 4.15 0.47
N ASP A 48 25.97 3.64 0.96
CA ASP A 48 26.48 2.34 0.52
C ASP A 48 25.42 1.25 0.74
N THR A 49 25.40 0.31 -0.19
CA THR A 49 24.49 -0.83 -0.14
C THR A 49 24.79 -1.61 1.15
N PRO A 50 23.80 -1.84 2.04
CA PRO A 50 24.07 -2.54 3.28
C PRO A 50 24.55 -3.96 2.98
N THR A 51 25.64 -4.37 3.62
CA THR A 51 26.34 -5.65 3.44
C THR A 51 25.75 -6.80 4.27
N CYS A 52 24.57 -6.62 4.86
CA CYS A 52 23.96 -7.64 5.70
C CYS A 52 23.28 -8.72 4.84
N GLU A 53 23.73 -9.97 4.96
CA GLU A 53 23.04 -11.12 4.36
C GLU A 53 22.01 -11.70 5.33
N PHE A 54 20.78 -11.87 4.84
CA PHE A 54 19.70 -12.52 5.60
C PHE A 54 19.54 -13.96 5.10
N SER A 55 20.19 -14.91 5.76
CA SER A 55 20.06 -16.35 5.48
C SER A 55 19.42 -17.07 6.67
N GLY A 56 18.48 -17.98 6.42
CA GLY A 56 17.85 -18.80 7.45
C GLY A 56 16.89 -18.08 8.40
N LEU A 57 16.57 -16.80 8.15
CA LEU A 57 15.56 -16.08 8.93
C LEU A 57 14.15 -16.47 8.51
N ASP A 58 13.29 -16.70 9.50
CA ASP A 58 11.87 -16.92 9.27
C ASP A 58 11.23 -15.71 8.60
N ARG A 59 10.40 -15.98 7.60
CA ARG A 59 9.63 -14.94 6.91
C ARG A 59 8.38 -14.59 7.71
N PRO A 60 7.93 -13.33 7.71
CA PRO A 60 6.64 -12.97 8.30
C PRO A 60 5.49 -13.75 7.65
N SER A 61 4.62 -14.34 8.47
CA SER A 61 3.40 -15.05 8.04
C SER A 61 2.15 -14.41 8.63
N PRO A 62 1.72 -13.22 8.14
CA PRO A 62 0.58 -12.52 8.73
C PRO A 62 -0.74 -13.24 8.43
N ARG A 63 -1.64 -13.28 9.42
CA ARG A 63 -3.05 -13.63 9.21
C ARG A 63 -3.85 -12.34 9.09
N ILE A 64 -4.32 -12.06 7.88
CA ILE A 64 -5.11 -10.86 7.58
C ILE A 64 -6.59 -11.26 7.51
N THR A 65 -7.40 -10.71 8.42
CA THR A 65 -8.85 -10.93 8.46
C THR A 65 -9.56 -9.58 8.34
N ALA A 66 -10.35 -9.41 7.29
CA ALA A 66 -11.19 -8.22 7.12
C ALA A 66 -12.55 -8.42 7.79
N SER A 67 -13.20 -7.33 8.19
CA SER A 67 -14.60 -7.38 8.62
C SER A 67 -15.50 -7.87 7.48
N PRO A 68 -16.58 -8.62 7.78
CA PRO A 68 -17.50 -9.07 6.74
C PRO A 68 -18.17 -7.88 6.05
N LEU A 69 -18.50 -8.06 4.77
CA LEU A 69 -19.32 -7.09 4.05
C LEU A 69 -20.75 -7.12 4.59
N SER A 70 -21.39 -5.95 4.66
CA SER A 70 -22.79 -5.82 5.06
C SER A 70 -23.72 -6.36 3.97
N THR A 71 -23.84 -7.68 3.94
CA THR A 71 -24.61 -8.47 2.96
C THR A 71 -25.73 -9.27 3.61
N PHE A 72 -25.69 -9.44 4.92
CA PHE A 72 -26.76 -10.01 5.71
C PHE A 72 -27.90 -9.00 5.87
N TYR A 73 -29.13 -9.48 5.81
CA TYR A 73 -30.33 -8.68 6.02
C TYR A 73 -31.43 -9.57 6.59
N ARG A 74 -32.46 -8.95 7.16
CA ARG A 74 -33.68 -9.65 7.59
C ARG A 74 -34.86 -9.25 6.72
N SER A 75 -35.63 -10.25 6.29
CA SER A 75 -36.87 -10.03 5.53
C SER A 75 -37.97 -9.36 6.36
N SER A 76 -37.94 -9.52 7.69
CA SER A 76 -38.84 -8.85 8.63
C SER A 76 -38.06 -8.20 9.77
N PRO A 77 -37.63 -6.94 9.60
CA PRO A 77 -36.89 -6.18 10.63
C PRO A 77 -37.71 -5.92 11.90
N GLU A 78 -39.05 -5.80 11.74
CA GLU A 78 -39.99 -5.54 12.84
C GLU A 78 -39.99 -6.67 13.89
N ALA A 79 -39.80 -7.92 13.44
CA ALA A 79 -39.79 -9.09 14.31
C ALA A 79 -38.45 -9.28 15.03
N SER A 80 -37.35 -8.88 14.39
CA SER A 80 -36.01 -8.94 14.95
C SER A 80 -35.12 -7.97 14.17
N PRO A 81 -34.63 -6.87 14.77
CA PRO A 81 -33.83 -5.89 14.05
C PRO A 81 -32.33 -6.21 14.02
N ILE A 82 -31.86 -7.17 14.84
CA ILE A 82 -30.44 -7.44 15.07
C ILE A 82 -29.86 -8.38 14.00
N ILE A 83 -28.73 -8.01 13.40
CA ILE A 83 -27.96 -8.82 12.44
C ILE A 83 -26.61 -9.18 13.07
N PRO A 84 -26.50 -10.34 13.75
CA PRO A 84 -25.34 -10.67 14.60
C PRO A 84 -23.98 -10.65 13.89
N GLU A 85 -23.96 -11.05 12.62
CA GLU A 85 -22.74 -11.24 11.83
C GLU A 85 -22.04 -9.92 11.49
N THR A 86 -22.80 -8.83 11.35
CA THR A 86 -22.28 -7.49 11.02
C THR A 86 -22.41 -6.50 12.17
N GLN A 87 -23.08 -6.91 13.25
CA GLN A 87 -23.42 -6.14 14.46
C GLN A 87 -24.29 -4.91 14.17
#